data_AF-A0A848KZT1-F1
#
_entry.id   AF-A0A848KZT1-F1
#
_cell.length_a   1.000
_cell.length_b   1.000
_cell.length_c   1.000
_cell.angle_alpha   90.00
_cell.angle_beta   90.00
_cell.angle_gamma   90.00
#
_symmetry.space_group_name_H-M   'P 1'
#
loop_
_entity.id
_entity.type
_entity.pdbx_description
1 polymer ?
#
loop_
_entity_poly.entity_id
_entity_poly.type
_entity_poly.pdbx_seq_one_letter_code
_entity_poly.pdbx_strand_id
1 'polypeptide(L)'
;MGTMIGSLVLYTLARLVLVIVLAVAIYFIGGLFVQIPAIVAAMFGVLIALPLGMFLFKPLRLRVNSQVAAIDAERRKSRDDLQSRLRGSK
;
A
#
# COMPACT_ATOMS: atom_id res chain seq x y z
N MET A 1 17.06 -6.58 -3.35
CA MET A 1 16.22 -6.52 -2.13
C MET A 1 15.91 -5.08 -1.67
N GLY A 2 16.86 -4.13 -1.71
CA GLY A 2 16.65 -2.76 -1.21
C GLY A 2 15.52 -1.96 -1.88
N THR A 3 15.24 -2.19 -3.16
CA THR A 3 14.18 -1.48 -3.92
C THR A 3 12.75 -1.86 -3.51
N MET A 4 12.52 -3.11 -3.07
CA MET A 4 11.19 -3.54 -2.62
C MET A 4 10.82 -2.93 -1.27
N ILE A 5 11.75 -2.97 -0.31
CA ILE A 5 11.55 -2.39 1.02
C ILE A 5 11.30 -0.89 0.88
N GLY A 6 12.08 -0.19 0.05
CA GLY A 6 11.87 1.24 -0.21
C GLY A 6 10.50 1.54 -0.81
N SER A 7 10.04 0.73 -1.76
CA SER A 7 8.72 0.88 -2.39
C SER A 7 7.57 0.63 -1.41
N LEU A 8 7.71 -0.38 -0.54
CA LEU A 8 6.72 -0.72 0.48
C LEU A 8 6.64 0.35 1.58
N VAL A 9 7.80 0.83 2.05
CA VAL A 9 7.91 1.92 3.03
C VAL A 9 7.30 3.20 2.47
N LEU A 10 7.64 3.56 1.23
CA LEU A 10 7.07 4.73 0.56
C LEU A 10 5.55 4.63 0.45
N TYR A 11 5.02 3.46 0.06
CA TYR A 11 3.57 3.24 -0.02
C TYR A 11 2.88 3.37 1.35
N THR A 12 3.49 2.80 2.39
CA THR A 12 2.96 2.83 3.74
C THR A 12 2.98 4.26 4.31
N LEU A 13 4.08 4.98 4.12
CA LEU A 13 4.22 6.38 4.52
C LEU A 13 3.22 7.28 3.78
N ALA A 14 3.08 7.11 2.46
CA ALA A 14 2.10 7.87 1.67
C ALA A 14 0.68 7.67 2.20
N ARG A 15 0.34 6.44 2.59
CA ARG A 15 -0.96 6.13 3.20
C ARG A 15 -1.13 6.81 4.55
N LEU A 16 -0.11 6.80 5.40
CA LEU A 16 -0.13 7.45 6.71
C LEU A 16 -0.32 8.96 6.58
N VAL A 17 0.42 9.58 5.65
CA VAL A 17 0.30 11.01 5.33
C VAL A 17 -1.12 11.35 4.87
N LEU A 18 -1.72 10.54 4.00
CA LEU A 18 -3.09 10.76 3.55
C LEU A 18 -4.09 10.75 4.71
N VAL A 19 -3.95 9.81 5.65
CA VAL A 19 -4.81 9.74 6.85
C VAL A 19 -4.66 11.00 7.69
N ILE A 20 -3.41 11.45 7.92
CA ILE A 20 -3.13 12.66 8.70
C ILE A 20 -3.73 13.89 8.04
N VAL A 21 -3.53 14.06 6.73
CA VAL A 21 -4.09 15.20 5.97
C VAL A 21 -5.61 15.21 6.04
N LEU A 22 -6.26 14.05 5.89
CA LEU A 22 -7.72 13.95 6.00
C LEU A 22 -8.23 14.25 7.41
N ALA A 23 -7.58 13.71 8.45
CA ALA A 23 -7.97 13.97 9.84
C ALA A 23 -7.84 15.46 10.19
N VAL A 24 -6.73 16.10 9.77
CA VAL A 24 -6.52 17.55 9.93
C VAL A 24 -7.58 18.33 9.17
N ALA A 25 -7.84 17.99 7.91
CA ALA A 25 -8.88 18.65 7.11
C ALA A 25 -10.26 18.55 7.77
N ILE A 26 -10.66 17.36 8.24
CA ILE A 26 -11.95 17.15 8.92
C ILE A 26 -12.02 17.95 10.23
N TYR A 27 -10.95 17.97 11.02
CA TYR A 27 -10.91 18.68 12.29
C TYR A 27 -11.01 20.21 12.10
N PHE A 28 -10.22 20.78 11.20
CA PHE A 28 -10.21 22.23 10.97
C PHE A 28 -11.44 22.71 10.18
N ILE A 29 -11.85 21.99 9.13
CA ILE A 29 -13.02 22.37 8.32
C ILE A 29 -14.29 22.16 9.13
N GLY A 30 -14.42 21.02 9.81
CA GLY A 30 -15.58 20.74 10.64
C GLY A 30 -15.65 21.65 11.87
N GLY A 31 -14.50 22.01 12.45
CA GLY A 31 -14.37 22.97 13.54
C GLY A 31 -14.91 24.38 13.24
N LEU A 32 -14.99 24.76 11.96
CA LEU A 32 -15.63 26.02 11.53
C LEU A 32 -17.14 26.03 11.72
N PHE A 33 -17.78 24.86 11.74
CA PHE A 33 -19.24 24.73 11.83
C PHE A 33 -19.69 24.21 13.19
N VAL A 34 -18.96 23.25 13.77
CA VAL A 34 -19.29 22.61 15.05
C VAL A 34 -17.99 22.21 15.76
N GLN A 35 -17.96 22.24 17.10
CA GLN A 35 -16.86 21.64 17.85
C GLN A 35 -16.86 20.11 17.67
N ILE A 36 -15.97 19.62 16.80
CA ILE A 36 -15.78 18.19 16.57
C ILE A 36 -14.67 17.68 17.50
N PRO A 37 -14.94 16.68 18.37
CA PRO A 37 -13.90 16.05 19.17
C PRO A 37 -12.82 15.42 18.28
N ALA A 38 -11.54 15.56 18.67
CA ALA A 38 -10.41 15.07 17.87
C ALA A 38 -10.49 13.57 17.54
N ILE A 39 -11.03 12.76 18.45
CA ILE A 39 -11.26 11.31 18.24
C ILE A 39 -12.24 11.04 17.09
N VAL A 40 -13.28 11.87 16.94
CA VAL A 40 -14.29 11.73 15.89
C VAL A 40 -13.68 12.08 14.54
N ALA A 41 -12.93 13.17 14.46
CA ALA A 41 -12.20 13.56 13.25
C ALA A 41 -11.18 12.49 12.82
N ALA A 42 -10.48 11.88 13.77
CA ALA A 42 -9.55 10.78 13.50
C ALA A 42 -10.27 9.53 12.97
N MET A 43 -11.42 9.15 13.56
CA MET A 43 -12.22 8.01 13.09
C MET A 43 -12.69 8.21 11.64
N PHE A 44 -13.30 9.36 11.34
CA PHE A 44 -13.74 9.66 9.97
C PHE A 44 -12.56 9.81 9.01
N GLY A 45 -11.45 10.38 9.46
CA GLY A 45 -10.21 10.47 8.69
C GLY A 45 -9.72 9.09 8.25
N VAL A 46 -9.69 8.11 9.16
CA VAL A 46 -9.36 6.72 8.81
C VAL A 46 -10.40 6.13 7.86
N LEU A 47 -11.69 6.28 8.16
CA LEU A 47 -12.79 5.69 7.41
C LEU A 47 -12.82 6.18 5.95
N ILE A 48 -12.51 7.47 5.72
CA ILE A 48 -12.41 8.09 4.40
C ILE A 48 -11.06 7.78 3.74
N ALA A 49 -9.96 7.70 4.49
CA ALA A 49 -8.64 7.38 3.95
C ALA A 49 -8.56 5.96 3.37
N LEU A 50 -9.35 5.01 3.89
CA LEU A 50 -9.40 3.65 3.37
C LEU A 50 -9.83 3.59 1.89
N PRO A 51 -11.00 4.13 1.48
CA PRO A 51 -11.39 4.20 0.08
C PRO A 51 -10.53 5.21 -0.70
N LEU A 52 -10.21 6.39 -0.17
CA LEU A 52 -9.41 7.37 -0.92
C LEU A 52 -8.01 6.85 -1.25
N GLY A 53 -7.36 6.16 -0.31
CA GLY A 53 -6.05 5.56 -0.55
C GLY A 53 -6.05 4.51 -1.64
N MET A 54 -7.19 3.85 -1.88
CA MET A 54 -7.37 2.94 -3.01
C MET A 54 -7.38 3.68 -4.35
N PHE A 55 -8.01 4.85 -4.40
CA PHE A 55 -8.13 5.67 -5.62
C PHE A 55 -6.86 6.47 -5.91
N LEU A 56 -6.35 7.25 -4.94
CA LEU A 56 -5.19 8.13 -5.12
C LEU A 56 -3.88 7.38 -5.34
N PHE A 57 -3.70 6.21 -4.72
CA PHE A 57 -2.45 5.44 -4.82
C PHE A 57 -2.53 4.25 -5.79
N LYS A 58 -3.57 4.21 -6.65
CA LYS A 58 -3.71 3.19 -7.70
C LYS A 58 -2.44 2.96 -8.53
N PRO A 59 -1.73 3.99 -9.06
CA PRO A 59 -0.52 3.76 -9.86
C PRO A 59 0.64 3.16 -9.03
N LEU A 60 0.75 3.53 -7.74
CA LEU A 60 1.78 3.00 -6.84
C LEU A 60 1.54 1.51 -6.54
N ARG A 61 0.27 1.12 -6.33
CA ARG A 61 -0.12 -0.28 -6.12
C ARG A 61 0.15 -1.15 -7.35
N LEU A 62 -0.15 -0.64 -8.55
CA LEU A 62 0.14 -1.35 -9.79
C LEU A 62 1.63 -1.62 -9.98
N ARG A 63 2.48 -0.64 -9.65
CA ARG A 63 3.94 -0.77 -9.75
C ARG A 63 4.52 -1.77 -8.74
N VAL A 64 3.98 -1.82 -7.53
CA VAL A 64 4.40 -2.82 -6.52
C VAL A 64 3.94 -4.22 -6.93
N ASN A 65 2.68 -4.37 -7.36
CA ASN A 65 2.14 -5.68 -7.78
C ASN A 65 2.90 -6.25 -8.98
N SER A 66 3.30 -5.42 -9.94
CA SER A 66 4.09 -5.88 -11.10
C SER A 66 5.50 -6.34 -10.69
N GLN A 67 6.13 -5.66 -9.72
CA GLN A 67 7.42 -6.07 -9.18
C GLN A 67 7.34 -7.41 -8.42
N VAL A 68 6.28 -7.61 -7.63
CA VAL A 68 6.03 -8.87 -6.92
C VAL A 68 5.81 -10.00 -7.92
N ALA A 69 4.98 -9.79 -8.95
CA ALA A 69 4.71 -10.78 -9.98
C ALA A 69 5.97 -11.19 -10.75
N ALA A 70 6.87 -10.25 -11.04
CA ALA A 70 8.14 -10.54 -11.70
C ALA A 70 9.05 -11.45 -10.86
N ILE A 71 9.11 -11.21 -9.55
CA ILE A 71 9.91 -12.03 -8.62
C ILE A 71 9.29 -13.40 -8.41
N ASP A 72 7.95 -13.50 -8.33
CA ASP A 72 7.26 -14.77 -8.24
C ASP A 72 7.46 -15.62 -9.50
N ALA A 73 7.53 -15.01 -10.68
CA ALA A 73 7.85 -15.69 -11.92
C ALA A 73 9.26 -16.29 -11.91
N GLU A 74 10.25 -15.54 -11.39
CA GLU A 74 11.62 -16.02 -11.24
C GLU A 74 11.71 -17.19 -10.24
N ARG A 75 11.02 -17.10 -9.10
CA ARG A 75 10.95 -18.19 -8.11
C ARG A 75 10.30 -19.46 -8.67
N ARG A 76 9.24 -19.32 -9.49
CA ARG A 76 8.61 -20.46 -10.17
C ARG A 76 9.59 -21.12 -11.14
N LYS A 77 10.33 -20.34 -11.92
CA LYS A 77 11.32 -20.84 -12.87
C LYS A 77 12.45 -21.64 -12.19
N SER A 78 12.91 -21.19 -11.03
CA SER A 78 13.90 -21.92 -10.24
C SER A 78 13.34 -23.24 -9.67
N ARG A 79 12.05 -23.28 -9.31
CA ARG A 79 11.40 -24.52 -8.87
C ARG A 79 11.26 -25.52 -10.01
N ASP A 80 10.84 -25.06 -11.18
CA ASP A 80 10.67 -25.92 -12.36
C ASP A 80 12.01 -26.52 -12.84
N ASP A 81 13.10 -25.76 -12.75
CA ASP A 81 14.46 -26.26 -13.05
C ASP A 81 14.93 -27.32 -12.04
N LEU A 82 14.64 -27.15 -10.75
CA LEU A 82 14.93 -28.19 -9.75
C LEU A 82 14.09 -29.45 -9.98
N GLN A 83 12.83 -29.28 -10.38
CA GLN A 83 11.91 -30.39 -10.65
C GLN A 83 12.28 -31.14 -11.92
N SER A 84 12.82 -30.46 -12.95
CA SER A 84 13.33 -31.08 -14.17
C SER A 84 14.61 -31.89 -13.88
N ARG A 85 15.53 -31.35 -13.05
CA ARG A 85 16.74 -32.05 -12.61
C ARG A 85 16.42 -33.31 -11.79
N LEU A 86 15.41 -33.24 -10.92
CA LEU A 86 14.95 -34.41 -10.13
C LEU A 86 14.23 -35.46 -10.98
N ARG A 87 13.67 -35.10 -12.13
CA ARG A 87 13.01 -36.02 -13.07
C ARG A 87 13.96 -36.69 -14.07
N GLY A 88 15.26 -36.44 -13.96
CA GLY A 88 16.28 -37.15 -14.69
C GLY A 88 16.69 -36.43 -15.97
N SER A 89 17.91 -35.90 -15.93
CA SER A 89 18.82 -35.95 -17.07
C SER A 89 18.81 -37.36 -17.67
N LYS A 90 18.53 -37.44 -18.98
CA LYS A 90 18.91 -38.59 -19.79
C LYS A 90 20.18 -38.22 -20.54
#